data_AF-A0A6A5WHV1-F1
#
_entry.id   AF-A0A6A5WHV1-F1
#
_cell.length_a   1.000
_cell.length_b   1.000
_cell.length_c   1.000
_cell.angle_alpha   90.00
_cell.angle_beta   90.00
_cell.angle_gamma   90.00
#
_symmetry.space_group_name_H-M   'P 1'
#
loop_
_entity.id
_entity.type
_entity.pdbx_description
1 polymer ?
#
loop_
_entity_poly.entity_id
_entity_poly.type
_entity_poly.pdbx_seq_one_letter_code
_entity_poly.pdbx_strand_id
1 'polypeptide(L)'
;MRRQFLRQLFSPPTSTTYGPGFQRITRHARYASTHKGKNEPVTASLNPRWLSNLRTRIGKCIMFGLTTEQAQEAGTILQEIAADWRGLVAGSEGFLTEENRRGLYRQGVVWGEMDSMGHVNNVTYVRYAESARCNWALNYANVLDPAHKANWKALLTSKDIGLILRSIKVDYKFVRPTSTS
;
A
#
# COMPACT_ATOMS: atom_id res chain seq x y z
N MET A 1 -19.84 20.56 82.55
CA MET A 1 -20.91 21.47 82.07
C MET A 1 -21.33 21.04 80.66
N ARG A 2 -22.63 20.71 80.47
CA ARG A 2 -23.38 20.43 79.21
C ARG A 2 -22.92 19.20 78.37
N ARG A 3 -23.66 18.08 78.40
CA ARG A 3 -24.84 17.68 77.56
C ARG A 3 -24.50 17.59 76.06
N GLN A 4 -24.90 16.61 75.25
CA GLN A 4 -25.50 15.27 75.34
C GLN A 4 -25.46 14.71 73.89
N PHE A 5 -25.43 13.39 73.74
CA PHE A 5 -25.42 12.63 72.47
C PHE A 5 -26.67 12.86 71.58
N LEU A 6 -26.58 12.65 70.25
CA LEU A 6 -27.18 11.50 69.51
C LEU A 6 -27.26 11.67 67.96
N ARG A 7 -26.79 10.59 67.28
CA ARG A 7 -27.31 9.84 66.10
C ARG A 7 -27.75 10.50 64.77
N GLN A 8 -27.09 10.00 63.70
CA GLN A 8 -27.58 9.40 62.43
C GLN A 8 -28.82 9.98 61.70
N LEU A 9 -28.73 10.12 60.36
CA LEU A 9 -29.43 9.26 59.37
C LEU A 9 -29.20 9.72 57.90
N PHE A 10 -29.33 8.76 56.98
CA PHE A 10 -29.13 8.77 55.53
C PHE A 10 -30.20 9.53 54.70
N SER A 11 -29.81 10.05 53.51
CA SER A 11 -30.53 10.16 52.20
C SER A 11 -30.44 11.56 51.54
N PRO A 12 -30.66 11.76 50.21
CA PRO A 12 -30.37 10.97 48.99
C PRO A 12 -29.54 11.79 47.94
N PRO A 13 -29.14 11.25 46.75
CA PRO A 13 -28.49 12.05 45.71
C PRO A 13 -29.51 12.79 44.83
N THR A 14 -29.38 14.11 44.74
CA THR A 14 -30.22 14.96 43.87
C THR A 14 -29.70 14.94 42.44
N SER A 15 -30.56 14.53 41.51
CA SER A 15 -30.38 14.63 40.06
C SER A 15 -29.99 16.06 39.65
N THR A 16 -28.85 16.21 38.97
CA THR A 16 -28.46 17.47 38.34
C THR A 16 -28.48 17.32 36.82
N THR A 17 -29.26 18.21 36.23
CA THR A 17 -29.60 18.41 34.82
C THR A 17 -28.39 18.46 33.88
N TYR A 18 -28.50 17.76 32.74
CA TYR A 18 -27.55 17.85 31.62
C TYR A 18 -27.66 19.23 30.94
N GLY A 19 -26.61 20.04 31.06
CA GLY A 19 -26.37 21.19 30.17
C GLY A 19 -25.53 20.76 28.95
N PRO A 20 -25.69 21.41 27.77
CA PRO A 20 -24.91 21.07 26.59
C PRO A 20 -23.47 21.56 26.76
N GLY A 21 -22.59 20.64 27.14
CA GLY A 21 -21.15 20.88 27.15
C GLY A 21 -20.64 20.99 25.71
N PHE A 22 -20.23 22.20 25.30
CA PHE A 22 -19.42 22.38 24.11
C PHE A 22 -18.08 21.64 24.31
N GLN A 23 -17.98 20.43 23.78
CA GLN A 23 -16.72 19.71 23.72
C GLN A 23 -15.79 20.43 22.75
N ARG A 24 -14.77 21.09 23.31
CA ARG A 24 -13.69 21.69 22.56
C ARG A 24 -12.85 20.55 21.96
N ILE A 25 -13.16 20.17 20.72
CA ILE A 25 -12.41 19.16 19.98
C ILE A 25 -10.96 19.66 19.85
N THR A 26 -10.04 19.00 20.55
CA THR A 26 -8.60 19.20 20.38
C THR A 26 -8.27 18.87 18.93
N ARG A 27 -7.86 19.88 18.16
CA ARG A 27 -7.42 19.70 16.78
C ARG A 27 -6.14 18.87 16.81
N HIS A 28 -6.24 17.56 16.58
CA HIS A 28 -5.07 16.73 16.31
C HIS A 28 -4.34 17.34 15.11
N ALA A 29 -3.05 17.65 15.30
CA ALA A 29 -2.18 18.09 14.23
C ALA A 29 -2.24 17.03 13.11
N ARG A 30 -2.74 17.43 11.93
CA ARG A 30 -2.74 16.59 10.75
C ARG A 30 -1.30 16.48 10.27
N TYR A 31 -0.62 15.40 10.61
CA TYR A 31 0.58 15.00 9.91
C TYR A 31 0.15 14.40 8.56
N ALA A 32 -0.10 15.29 7.59
CA ALA A 32 -0.21 14.91 6.20
C ALA A 32 1.22 14.82 5.64
N SER A 33 1.77 13.61 5.56
CA SER A 33 2.89 13.36 4.67
C SER A 33 2.37 13.28 3.23
N THR A 34 1.93 14.41 2.68
CA THR A 34 2.14 14.62 1.25
C THR A 34 3.63 14.88 1.11
N HIS A 35 4.40 13.83 0.85
CA HIS A 35 5.72 14.00 0.24
C HIS A 35 5.48 14.60 -1.16
N LYS A 36 5.24 15.92 -1.20
CA LYS A 36 5.55 16.76 -2.35
C LYS A 36 7.05 17.06 -2.26
N GLY A 37 7.85 15.98 -2.24
CA GLY A 37 9.30 16.09 -2.30
C GLY A 37 9.67 16.60 -3.69
N LYS A 38 10.62 17.52 -3.75
CA LYS A 38 11.21 18.05 -5.00
C LYS A 38 11.93 16.98 -5.86
N ASN A 39 11.81 15.70 -5.52
CA ASN A 39 12.38 14.57 -6.24
C ASN A 39 11.23 13.88 -6.97
N GLU A 40 10.80 14.45 -8.09
CA GLU A 40 10.04 13.64 -9.03
C GLU A 40 10.94 12.46 -9.45
N PRO A 41 10.38 11.23 -9.51
CA PRO A 41 11.16 10.08 -9.95
C PRO A 41 11.76 10.38 -11.33
N VAL A 42 12.98 9.89 -11.61
CA VAL A 42 13.68 10.13 -12.90
C VAL A 42 12.80 9.75 -14.11
N THR A 43 11.85 8.83 -13.90
CA THR A 43 10.90 8.37 -14.90
C THR A 43 9.61 9.18 -14.99
N ALA A 44 9.43 10.25 -14.20
CA ALA A 44 8.21 11.08 -14.22
C ALA A 44 7.98 11.75 -15.57
N SER A 45 9.06 12.07 -16.29
CA SER A 45 9.01 12.63 -17.65
C SER A 45 8.76 11.59 -18.74
N LEU A 46 8.86 10.30 -18.42
CA LEU A 46 8.68 9.23 -19.40
C LEU A 46 7.20 8.95 -19.62
N ASN A 47 6.86 8.55 -20.85
CA ASN A 47 5.52 8.06 -21.17
C ASN A 47 5.17 6.90 -20.22
N PRO A 48 3.97 6.83 -19.61
CA PRO A 48 3.58 5.73 -18.73
C PRO A 48 3.65 4.35 -19.41
N ARG A 49 3.60 4.30 -20.74
CA ARG A 49 3.78 3.09 -21.56
C ARG A 49 5.22 2.90 -22.06
N TRP A 50 6.21 3.61 -21.53
CA TRP A 50 7.60 3.58 -22.02
C TRP A 50 8.15 2.15 -22.13
N LEU A 51 7.84 1.29 -21.14
CA LEU A 51 8.31 -0.10 -21.13
C LEU A 51 7.71 -0.91 -22.28
N SER A 52 6.42 -0.73 -22.55
CA SER A 52 5.73 -1.38 -23.68
C SER A 52 6.28 -0.88 -25.02
N ASN A 53 6.49 0.44 -25.13
CA ASN A 53 7.09 1.05 -26.32
C ASN A 53 8.52 0.56 -26.54
N LEU A 54 9.33 0.44 -25.48
CA LEU A 54 10.70 -0.07 -25.55
C LEU A 54 10.73 -1.51 -26.06
N ARG A 55 9.91 -2.41 -25.47
CA ARG A 55 9.78 -3.81 -25.92
C ARG A 55 9.38 -3.89 -27.39
N THR A 56 8.40 -3.09 -27.80
CA THR A 56 7.93 -3.04 -29.20
C THR A 56 9.03 -2.54 -30.15
N ARG A 57 9.80 -1.53 -29.75
CA ARG A 57 10.90 -0.99 -30.56
C ARG A 57 12.03 -1.99 -30.72
N ILE A 58 12.46 -2.64 -29.64
CA ILE A 58 13.49 -3.68 -29.71
C ILE A 58 13.02 -4.83 -30.60
N GLY A 59 11.76 -5.27 -30.47
CA GLY A 59 11.18 -6.29 -31.35
C GLY A 59 11.22 -5.91 -32.83
N LYS A 60 10.92 -4.64 -33.17
CA LYS A 60 11.07 -4.14 -34.55
C LYS A 60 12.52 -4.15 -35.01
N CYS A 61 13.47 -3.72 -34.17
CA CYS A 61 14.89 -3.76 -34.52
C CYS A 61 15.35 -5.20 -34.82
N ILE A 62 14.95 -6.17 -33.99
CA ILE A 62 15.26 -7.60 -34.21
C ILE A 62 14.68 -8.09 -35.54
N MET A 63 13.42 -7.73 -35.85
CA MET A 63 12.75 -8.16 -37.08
C MET A 63 13.31 -7.52 -38.35
N PHE A 64 13.82 -6.28 -38.29
CA PHE A 64 14.12 -5.47 -39.47
C PHE A 64 15.62 -5.16 -39.71
N GLY A 65 16.55 -5.78 -38.95
CA GLY A 65 17.95 -5.82 -39.39
C GLY A 65 19.02 -5.53 -38.34
N LEU A 66 18.89 -6.08 -37.13
CA LEU A 66 20.06 -6.20 -36.24
C LEU A 66 21.02 -7.27 -36.76
N THR A 67 22.32 -7.06 -36.57
CA THR A 67 23.32 -8.12 -36.77
C THR A 67 23.13 -9.23 -35.73
N THR A 68 23.69 -10.42 -35.95
CA THR A 68 23.59 -11.54 -35.00
C THR A 68 24.11 -11.18 -33.61
N GLU A 69 25.19 -10.40 -33.54
CA GLU A 69 25.76 -9.91 -32.28
C GLU A 69 24.82 -8.92 -31.56
N GLN A 70 24.25 -7.96 -32.30
CA GLN A 70 23.30 -7.00 -31.74
C GLN A 70 21.97 -7.65 -31.34
N ALA A 71 21.55 -8.69 -32.06
CA ALA A 71 20.35 -9.47 -31.72
C ALA A 71 20.55 -10.24 -30.41
N GLN A 72 21.75 -10.76 -30.15
CA GLN A 72 22.10 -11.38 -28.87
C GLN A 72 22.07 -10.35 -27.73
N GLU A 73 22.70 -9.18 -27.90
CA GLU A 73 22.68 -8.09 -26.92
C GLU A 73 21.24 -7.62 -26.62
N ALA A 74 20.43 -7.39 -27.67
CA ALA A 74 19.02 -7.04 -27.54
C ALA A 74 18.23 -8.14 -26.81
N GLY A 75 18.57 -9.41 -27.03
CA GLY A 75 18.01 -10.55 -26.30
C GLY A 75 18.33 -10.51 -24.81
N THR A 76 19.57 -10.23 -24.44
CA THR A 76 20.00 -10.08 -23.03
C THR A 76 19.25 -8.93 -22.36
N ILE A 77 19.15 -7.76 -23.01
CA ILE A 77 18.40 -6.61 -22.49
C ILE A 77 16.91 -6.97 -22.29
N LEU A 78 16.30 -7.66 -23.26
CA LEU A 78 14.91 -8.09 -23.13
C LEU A 78 14.71 -9.08 -21.98
N GLN A 79 15.68 -9.97 -21.73
CA GLN A 79 15.64 -10.92 -20.62
C GLN A 79 15.71 -10.21 -19.27
N GLU A 80 16.62 -9.25 -19.11
CA GLU A 80 16.72 -8.42 -17.90
C GLU A 80 15.44 -7.61 -17.68
N ILE A 81 14.93 -6.97 -18.74
CA ILE A 81 13.64 -6.27 -18.70
C ILE A 81 12.52 -7.22 -18.30
N ALA A 82 12.49 -8.45 -18.80
CA ALA A 82 11.44 -9.42 -18.46
C ALA A 82 11.55 -9.90 -17.00
N ALA A 83 12.75 -10.05 -16.47
CA ALA A 83 13.00 -10.44 -15.09
C ALA A 83 12.68 -9.31 -14.10
N ASP A 84 13.19 -8.10 -14.38
CA ASP A 84 13.25 -6.99 -13.42
C ASP A 84 12.33 -5.81 -13.76
N TRP A 85 11.41 -5.95 -14.72
CA TRP A 85 10.46 -4.90 -15.11
C TRP A 85 9.77 -4.22 -13.92
N ARG A 86 9.49 -4.98 -12.85
CA ARG A 86 8.82 -4.46 -11.67
C ARG A 86 9.71 -3.48 -10.90
N GLY A 87 10.99 -3.81 -10.73
CA GLY A 87 11.97 -2.88 -10.15
C GLY A 87 12.13 -1.66 -11.03
N LEU A 88 12.21 -1.85 -12.35
CA LEU A 88 12.38 -0.77 -13.32
C LEU A 88 11.18 0.19 -13.39
N VAL A 89 9.94 -0.31 -13.26
CA VAL A 89 8.73 0.52 -13.35
C VAL A 89 8.26 1.01 -11.99
N ALA A 90 8.08 0.10 -11.03
CA ALA A 90 7.55 0.47 -9.73
C ALA A 90 8.65 1.05 -8.83
N GLY A 91 9.89 0.53 -8.92
CA GLY A 91 11.02 1.08 -8.19
C GLY A 91 11.39 2.49 -8.66
N SER A 92 11.29 2.76 -9.97
CA SER A 92 11.52 4.12 -10.47
C SER A 92 10.50 5.11 -9.93
N GLU A 93 9.25 4.71 -9.70
CA GLU A 93 8.19 5.51 -9.07
C GLU A 93 8.31 5.60 -7.54
N GLY A 94 9.31 4.94 -6.93
CA GLY A 94 9.56 4.95 -5.49
C GLY A 94 8.82 3.86 -4.69
N PHE A 95 8.21 2.88 -5.36
CA PHE A 95 7.57 1.75 -4.66
C PHE A 95 8.61 0.76 -4.12
N LEU A 96 8.26 0.13 -2.99
CA LEU A 96 9.07 -0.91 -2.35
C LEU A 96 9.01 -2.22 -3.14
N THR A 97 10.04 -2.51 -3.92
CA THR A 97 10.11 -3.70 -4.79
C THR A 97 11.04 -4.80 -4.26
N GLU A 98 11.96 -4.45 -3.34
CA GLU A 98 12.91 -5.36 -2.71
C GLU A 98 12.22 -6.53 -2.02
N GLU A 99 12.87 -7.69 -2.02
CA GLU A 99 12.31 -8.93 -1.47
C GLU A 99 11.95 -8.83 0.02
N ASN A 100 12.83 -8.18 0.79
CA ASN A 100 12.66 -8.04 2.24
C ASN A 100 11.69 -6.92 2.63
N ARG A 101 11.25 -6.10 1.67
CA ARG A 101 10.35 -4.98 1.92
C ARG A 101 9.01 -5.13 1.23
N ARG A 102 8.86 -5.94 0.18
CA ARG A 102 7.57 -6.15 -0.46
C ARG A 102 6.63 -6.93 0.46
N GLY A 103 5.34 -6.60 0.44
CA GLY A 103 4.33 -7.33 1.21
C GLY A 103 3.70 -8.51 0.46
N LEU A 104 3.51 -8.35 -0.85
CA LEU A 104 2.94 -9.40 -1.70
C LEU A 104 3.75 -9.52 -2.98
N TYR A 105 4.02 -10.75 -3.41
CA TYR A 105 4.81 -11.03 -4.60
C TYR A 105 4.18 -12.17 -5.40
N ARG A 106 4.06 -11.96 -6.71
CA ARG A 106 3.48 -12.94 -7.65
C ARG A 106 2.18 -13.55 -7.12
N GLN A 107 1.28 -12.68 -6.64
CA GLN A 107 -0.03 -13.11 -6.16
C GLN A 107 -0.73 -13.90 -7.25
N GLY A 108 -1.05 -15.16 -6.95
CA GLY A 108 -1.86 -16.00 -7.83
C GLY A 108 -3.25 -15.41 -7.94
N VAL A 109 -3.70 -15.19 -9.16
CA VAL A 109 -5.07 -14.78 -9.47
C VAL A 109 -5.87 -16.05 -9.68
N VAL A 110 -6.95 -16.22 -8.92
CA VAL A 110 -7.84 -17.37 -9.08
C VAL A 110 -9.07 -17.01 -9.92
N TRP A 111 -9.65 -18.01 -10.59
CA TRP A 111 -10.81 -17.82 -11.46
C TRP A 111 -11.98 -17.08 -10.76
N GLY A 112 -12.22 -17.37 -9.48
CA GLY A 112 -13.30 -16.74 -8.70
C GLY A 112 -13.10 -15.24 -8.40
N GLU A 113 -11.93 -14.67 -8.69
CA GLU A 113 -11.65 -13.24 -8.55
C GLU A 113 -11.89 -12.45 -9.84
N MET A 114 -12.25 -13.15 -10.92
CA MET A 114 -12.54 -12.57 -12.22
C MET A 114 -13.99 -12.10 -12.33
N ASP A 115 -14.21 -11.05 -13.11
CA ASP A 115 -15.54 -10.58 -13.50
C ASP A 115 -16.04 -11.26 -14.79
N SER A 116 -17.26 -10.93 -15.20
CA SER A 116 -17.88 -11.45 -16.44
C SER A 116 -17.15 -11.03 -17.72
N MET A 117 -16.26 -10.04 -17.66
CA MET A 117 -15.44 -9.60 -18.78
C MET A 117 -14.12 -10.37 -18.89
N GLY A 118 -13.86 -11.33 -17.99
CA GLY A 118 -12.62 -12.09 -17.96
C GLY A 118 -11.41 -11.27 -17.50
N HIS A 119 -11.65 -10.23 -16.69
CA HIS A 119 -10.63 -9.46 -16.00
C HIS A 119 -10.69 -9.70 -14.51
N VAL A 120 -9.61 -9.41 -13.78
CA VAL A 120 -9.67 -9.36 -12.32
C VAL A 120 -10.57 -8.20 -11.92
N ASN A 121 -11.54 -8.46 -11.03
CA ASN A 121 -12.43 -7.42 -10.55
C ASN A 121 -11.64 -6.30 -9.84
N ASN A 122 -12.00 -5.05 -10.12
CA ASN A 122 -11.40 -3.85 -9.52
C ASN A 122 -11.33 -3.90 -7.98
N VAL A 123 -12.35 -4.46 -7.32
CA VAL A 123 -12.39 -4.57 -5.85
C VAL A 123 -11.33 -5.55 -5.33
N THR A 124 -10.98 -6.58 -6.11
CA THR A 124 -9.95 -7.56 -5.72
C THR A 124 -8.58 -6.90 -5.59
N TYR A 125 -8.24 -5.92 -6.43
CA TYR A 125 -6.97 -5.20 -6.32
C TYR A 125 -6.81 -4.49 -4.97
N VAL A 126 -7.90 -3.92 -4.43
CA VAL A 126 -7.88 -3.29 -3.10
C VAL A 126 -7.63 -4.34 -2.02
N ARG A 127 -8.21 -5.54 -2.14
CA ARG A 127 -7.96 -6.65 -1.20
C ARG A 127 -6.50 -7.09 -1.22
N TYR A 128 -5.90 -7.19 -2.41
CA TYR A 128 -4.48 -7.50 -2.53
C TYR A 128 -3.60 -6.41 -1.95
N ALA A 129 -3.93 -5.13 -2.20
CA ALA A 129 -3.18 -4.01 -1.65
C ALA A 129 -3.21 -3.99 -0.11
N GLU A 130 -4.36 -4.26 0.50
CA GLU A 130 -4.46 -4.36 1.96
C GLU A 130 -3.73 -5.58 2.53
N SER A 131 -3.82 -6.73 1.86
CA SER A 131 -3.05 -7.92 2.25
C SER A 131 -1.54 -7.64 2.17
N ALA A 132 -1.09 -6.97 1.11
CA ALA A 132 0.28 -6.54 0.94
C ALA A 132 0.70 -5.55 2.04
N ARG A 133 -0.16 -4.61 2.45
CA ARG A 133 0.14 -3.66 3.53
C ARG A 133 0.34 -4.36 4.87
N CYS A 134 -0.50 -5.35 5.19
CA CYS A 134 -0.35 -6.15 6.41
C CYS A 134 0.95 -6.97 6.39
N ASN A 135 1.24 -7.66 5.28
CA ASN A 135 2.47 -8.43 5.13
C ASN A 135 3.72 -7.54 5.15
N TRP A 136 3.65 -6.34 4.57
CA TRP A 136 4.72 -5.36 4.64
C TRP A 136 5.06 -5.01 6.09
N ALA A 137 4.05 -4.75 6.93
CA ALA A 137 4.27 -4.43 8.34
C ALA A 137 4.93 -5.62 9.09
N LEU A 138 4.53 -6.85 8.77
CA LEU A 138 5.16 -8.06 9.33
C LEU A 138 6.62 -8.21 8.86
N ASN A 139 6.90 -7.94 7.58
CA ASN A 139 8.27 -8.01 7.04
C ASN A 139 9.16 -6.93 7.65
N TYR A 140 8.63 -5.71 7.81
CA TYR A 140 9.31 -4.61 8.48
C TYR A 140 9.74 -4.99 9.89
N ALA A 141 8.84 -5.61 10.65
CA ALA A 141 9.10 -6.11 12.00
C ALA A 141 10.19 -7.19 12.07
N ASN A 142 10.39 -7.96 11.00
CA ASN A 142 11.39 -9.01 10.95
C ASN A 142 12.76 -8.50 10.50
N VAL A 143 12.78 -7.57 9.56
CA VAL A 143 14.01 -7.17 8.85
C VAL A 143 14.60 -5.87 9.39
N LEU A 144 13.75 -4.85 9.61
CA LEU A 144 14.20 -3.49 9.92
C LEU A 144 14.14 -3.18 11.41
N ASP A 145 13.13 -3.69 12.11
CA ASP A 145 12.95 -3.44 13.55
C ASP A 145 12.61 -4.73 14.32
N PRO A 146 13.60 -5.65 14.45
CA PRO A 146 13.40 -6.89 15.19
C PRO A 146 13.17 -6.65 16.69
N ALA A 147 13.64 -5.53 17.24
CA ALA A 147 13.50 -5.20 18.66
C ALA A 147 12.03 -5.01 19.07
N HIS A 148 11.21 -4.39 18.21
CA HIS A 148 9.79 -4.15 18.50
C HIS A 148 8.84 -5.08 17.74
N LYS A 149 9.32 -6.26 17.34
CA LYS A 149 8.55 -7.22 16.54
C LYS A 149 7.19 -7.58 17.12
N ALA A 150 7.11 -7.71 18.45
CA ALA A 150 5.84 -7.99 19.14
C ALA A 150 4.81 -6.87 18.95
N ASN A 151 5.24 -5.61 19.03
CA ASN A 151 4.40 -4.44 18.87
C ASN A 151 3.89 -4.34 17.43
N TRP A 152 4.77 -4.52 16.44
CA TRP A 152 4.38 -4.54 15.03
C TRP A 152 3.37 -5.65 14.71
N LYS A 153 3.52 -6.83 15.32
CA LYS A 153 2.54 -7.91 15.17
C LYS A 153 1.21 -7.59 15.87
N ALA A 154 1.25 -6.91 17.01
CA ALA A 154 0.07 -6.49 17.75
C ALA A 154 -0.80 -5.51 16.95
N LEU A 155 -0.21 -4.65 16.11
CA LEU A 155 -0.94 -3.73 15.22
C LEU A 155 -1.92 -4.42 14.24
N LEU A 156 -1.66 -5.70 13.92
CA LEU A 156 -2.50 -6.51 13.02
C LEU A 156 -3.45 -7.44 13.78
N THR A 157 -3.38 -7.47 15.12
CA THR A 157 -4.20 -8.31 15.99
C THR A 157 -5.14 -7.41 16.81
N SER A 158 -6.18 -7.97 17.41
CA SER A 158 -7.06 -7.25 18.34
C SER A 158 -6.46 -6.98 19.73
N LYS A 159 -5.13 -7.13 19.89
CA LYS A 159 -4.47 -7.10 21.20
C LYS A 159 -4.08 -5.69 21.66
N ASP A 160 -3.91 -4.77 20.71
CA ASP A 160 -3.41 -3.41 20.96
C ASP A 160 -4.02 -2.44 19.93
N ILE A 161 -3.43 -1.24 19.77
CA ILE A 161 -3.82 -0.23 18.80
C ILE A 161 -3.80 -0.81 17.38
N GLY A 162 -4.97 -0.97 16.78
CA GLY A 162 -5.12 -1.46 15.40
C GLY A 162 -4.90 -0.36 14.36
N LEU A 163 -4.37 -0.74 13.19
CA LEU A 163 -4.25 0.15 12.05
C LEU A 163 -5.55 0.20 11.24
N ILE A 164 -6.12 1.40 11.08
CA ILE A 164 -7.30 1.63 10.24
C ILE A 164 -6.87 2.36 8.96
N LEU A 165 -7.22 1.77 7.80
CA LEU A 165 -7.04 2.44 6.52
C LEU A 165 -8.04 3.59 6.38
N ARG A 166 -7.53 4.82 6.32
CA ARG A 166 -8.35 6.03 6.12
C ARG A 166 -8.81 6.21 4.68
N SER A 167 -7.91 5.99 3.73
CA SER A 167 -8.13 6.29 2.31
C SER A 167 -7.18 5.48 1.45
N ILE A 168 -7.65 5.05 0.29
CA ILE A 168 -6.84 4.39 -0.73
C ILE A 168 -7.14 5.01 -2.09
N LYS A 169 -6.10 5.23 -2.87
CA LYS A 169 -6.20 5.62 -4.28
C LYS A 169 -5.57 4.51 -5.12
N VAL A 170 -6.29 4.06 -6.13
CA VAL A 170 -5.84 2.98 -7.03
C VAL A 170 -5.85 3.52 -8.45
N ASP A 171 -4.66 3.52 -9.08
CA ASP A 171 -4.46 3.94 -10.46
C ASP A 171 -4.13 2.69 -11.31
N TYR A 172 -4.94 2.40 -12.33
CA TYR A 172 -4.77 1.23 -13.21
C TYR A 172 -3.85 1.58 -14.40
N LYS A 173 -2.58 1.12 -14.34
CA LYS A 173 -1.55 1.51 -15.33
C LYS A 173 -1.40 0.56 -16.51
N PHE A 174 -1.59 -0.74 -16.28
CA PHE A 174 -1.39 -1.76 -17.31
C PHE A 174 -2.73 -2.18 -17.91
N VAL A 175 -2.95 -1.80 -19.15
CA VAL A 175 -4.06 -2.29 -19.98
C VAL A 175 -3.57 -3.47 -20.82
N ARG A 176 -4.40 -4.51 -20.91
CA ARG A 176 -4.21 -5.57 -21.90
C ARG A 176 -4.26 -4.92 -23.30
N PRO A 177 -3.31 -5.21 -24.21
CA PRO A 177 -3.51 -4.88 -25.62
C PRO A 177 -4.77 -5.62 -26.09
N THR A 178 -5.78 -4.89 -26.54
CA THR A 178 -6.86 -5.49 -27.32
C THR A 178 -6.26 -5.94 -28.63
N SER A 179 -6.33 -7.23 -28.95
CA SER A 179 -6.08 -7.69 -30.31
C SER A 179 -7.12 -7.00 -31.20
N THR A 180 -6.71 -5.96 -31.92
CA THR A 180 -7.48 -5.48 -33.06
C THR A 180 -7.44 -6.61 -34.09
N SER A 181 -8.54 -7.34 -34.15
CA SER A 181 -8.91 -8.23 -35.26
C SER A 181 -9.03 -7.46 -36.56
#